data_AF-A0A943JZ46-F1
#
_entry.id   AF-A0A943JZ46-F1
#
_cell.length_a   1.000
_cell.length_b   1.000
_cell.length_c   1.000
_cell.angle_alpha   90.00
_cell.angle_beta   90.00
_cell.angle_gamma   90.00
#
_symmetry.space_group_name_H-M   'P 1'
#
loop_
_entity.id
_entity.type
_entity.pdbx_description
1 polymer ?
#
loop_
_entity_poly.entity_id
_entity_poly.type
_entity_poly.pdbx_seq_one_letter_code
_entity_poly.pdbx_strand_id
1 'polypeptide(L)'
;MKGNLIWDKGEVQSKRNLVQDFIPYIINPINCYESLLFFTKNKNISLNVDNVKYITPVIKIGKDGKNLIGHTAPYPIELVESIKTICSENIIILDQYVGSGTTLVWAIKNNYKCIGIEINEDYYYLAINRIKSLKEI
;
A
#
# COMPACT_ATOMS: atom_id res chain seq x y z
N MET A 1 1.34 17.17 -11.42
CA MET A 1 0.50 16.49 -10.42
C MET A 1 -0.96 16.71 -10.79
N LYS A 2 -1.81 15.69 -10.68
CA LYS A 2 -3.24 15.75 -11.05
C LYS A 2 -4.19 15.44 -9.90
N GLY A 3 -3.70 14.82 -8.83
CA GLY A 3 -4.51 14.52 -7.65
C GLY A 3 -3.63 14.10 -6.48
N ASN A 4 -4.23 14.13 -5.30
CA ASN A 4 -3.65 13.64 -4.05
C ASN A 4 -4.78 12.98 -3.26
N LEU A 5 -4.66 11.68 -3.02
CA LEU A 5 -5.56 10.94 -2.13
C LEU A 5 -4.88 10.80 -0.77
N ILE A 6 -5.55 11.27 0.27
CA ILE A 6 -5.10 11.04 1.64
C ILE A 6 -5.62 9.68 2.11
N TRP A 7 -4.70 8.76 2.35
CA TRP A 7 -4.99 7.52 3.06
C TRP A 7 -4.97 7.80 4.56
N ASP A 8 -6.15 7.90 5.16
CA ASP A 8 -6.33 7.98 6.61
C ASP A 8 -6.31 6.56 7.20
N LYS A 9 -5.33 6.30 8.07
CA LYS A 9 -5.12 5.04 8.77
C LYS A 9 -5.93 4.93 10.05
N GLY A 10 -6.60 6.01 10.46
CA GLY A 10 -7.29 6.14 11.73
C GLY A 10 -6.34 6.17 12.93
N GLU A 11 -6.77 5.56 14.02
CA GLU A 11 -5.98 5.43 15.24
C GLU A 11 -4.88 4.38 15.09
N VAL A 12 -3.72 4.86 14.66
CA VAL A 12 -2.47 4.11 14.65
C VAL A 12 -2.03 3.82 16.08
N GLN A 13 -2.11 2.56 16.48
CA GLN A 13 -1.62 2.06 17.76
C GLN A 13 -0.08 1.99 17.77
N SER A 14 0.57 3.15 17.80
CA SER A 14 2.02 3.23 17.99
C SER A 14 2.34 3.91 19.31
N LYS A 15 3.32 3.39 20.05
CA LYS A 15 3.91 4.06 21.23
C LYS A 15 4.89 5.18 20.86
N ARG A 16 5.01 5.54 19.57
CA ARG A 16 6.04 6.49 19.05
C ARG A 16 5.85 7.94 19.50
N ASN A 17 4.67 8.23 20.04
CA ASN A 17 4.32 9.51 20.64
C ASN A 17 4.74 9.64 22.10
N LEU A 18 5.15 8.54 22.76
CA LEU A 18 5.68 8.57 24.12
C LEU A 18 7.11 9.12 24.08
N VAL A 19 7.28 10.35 24.55
CA VAL A 19 8.61 10.92 24.82
C VAL A 19 9.06 10.40 26.19
N GLN A 20 10.33 9.99 26.29
CA GLN A 20 10.90 9.43 27.52
C GLN A 20 11.22 10.51 28.57
N ASP A 21 11.18 11.78 28.16
CA ASP A 21 11.54 12.92 28.98
C ASP A 21 10.40 13.35 29.92
N PHE A 22 10.78 13.74 31.14
CA PHE A 22 9.89 14.17 32.23
C PHE A 22 9.20 15.53 32.00
N ILE A 23 9.14 16.02 30.76
CA ILE A 23 8.44 17.26 30.44
C ILE A 23 6.98 16.91 30.14
N PRO A 24 6.03 17.19 31.05
CA PRO A 24 4.63 16.97 30.76
C PRO A 24 4.22 17.79 29.53
N TYR A 25 3.37 17.20 28.68
CA TYR A 25 2.70 17.82 27.52
C TYR A 25 3.44 17.88 26.17
N ILE A 26 4.63 17.29 26.01
CA ILE A 26 5.23 17.11 24.67
C ILE A 26 4.85 15.73 24.14
N ILE A 27 3.80 15.67 23.33
CA ILE A 27 3.36 14.47 22.62
C ILE A 27 3.67 14.67 21.13
N ASN A 28 4.51 13.83 20.55
CA ASN A 28 4.73 13.88 19.10
C ASN A 28 3.43 13.54 18.37
N PRO A 29 3.09 14.24 17.27
CA PRO A 29 1.93 13.88 16.46
C PRO A 29 2.08 12.45 15.96
N ILE A 30 1.00 11.68 16.07
CA ILE A 30 0.99 10.29 15.60
C ILE A 30 0.78 10.32 14.08
N ASN A 31 1.61 9.58 13.34
CA ASN A 31 1.47 9.46 11.89
C ASN A 31 0.24 8.61 11.54
N CYS A 32 -0.91 9.25 11.38
CA CYS A 32 -2.20 8.64 11.07
C CYS A 32 -2.59 8.67 9.58
N TYR A 33 -1.74 9.18 8.69
CA TYR A 33 -2.08 9.21 7.27
C TYR A 33 -0.87 9.02 6.35
N GLU A 34 -1.12 8.65 5.10
CA GLU A 34 -0.16 8.62 4.01
C GLU A 34 -0.77 9.29 2.76
N SER A 35 0.06 9.83 1.87
CA SER A 35 -0.40 10.50 0.66
C SER A 35 -0.14 9.65 -0.57
N LEU A 36 -1.15 9.48 -1.41
CA LEU A 36 -1.06 8.85 -2.73
C LEU A 36 -1.11 9.95 -3.78
N LEU A 37 0.04 10.18 -4.42
CA LEU A 37 0.19 11.25 -5.39
C LEU A 37 -0.04 10.74 -6.81
N PHE A 38 -0.90 11.44 -7.55
CA PHE A 38 -1.23 11.07 -8.92
C PHE A 38 -0.55 12.00 -9.92
N PHE A 39 0.22 11.38 -10.82
CA PHE A 39 0.90 12.05 -11.92
C PHE A 39 0.46 11.46 -13.24
N THR A 40 0.36 12.30 -14.27
CA THR A 40 0.07 11.88 -15.63
C THR A 40 1.06 12.54 -16.58
N LYS A 41 1.44 11.81 -17.62
CA LYS A 41 2.19 12.36 -18.76
C LYS A 41 1.26 13.17 -19.68
N ASN A 42 -0.02 12.77 -19.78
CA ASN A 42 -0.99 13.42 -20.66
C ASN A 42 -1.77 14.51 -19.90
N LYS A 43 -1.59 15.76 -20.32
CA LYS A 43 -2.23 16.92 -19.67
C LYS A 43 -3.77 16.88 -19.74
N ASN A 44 -4.35 16.17 -20.70
CA ASN A 44 -5.80 16.18 -20.95
C ASN A 44 -6.59 15.18 -20.09
N ILE A 45 -5.92 14.35 -19.29
CA ILE A 45 -6.60 13.42 -18.38
C ILE A 45 -7.00 14.20 -17.12
N SER A 46 -8.31 14.28 -16.87
CA SER A 46 -8.87 14.61 -15.56
C SER A 46 -8.95 13.32 -14.73
N LEU A 47 -8.47 13.38 -13.49
CA LEU A 47 -8.62 12.28 -12.54
C LEU A 47 -9.65 12.73 -11.52
N ASN A 48 -10.74 11.99 -11.40
CA ASN A 48 -11.67 12.15 -10.30
C ASN A 48 -11.24 11.18 -9.20
N VAL A 49 -10.43 11.67 -8.26
CA VAL A 49 -9.94 10.87 -7.13
C VAL A 49 -10.53 11.47 -5.87
N ASP A 50 -11.05 10.63 -5.00
CA ASP A 50 -11.49 11.04 -3.66
C ASP A 50 -10.35 11.75 -2.92
N ASN A 51 -10.69 12.76 -2.12
CA ASN A 51 -9.67 13.52 -1.39
C ASN A 51 -9.12 12.76 -0.18
N VAL A 52 -9.96 11.94 0.48
CA VAL A 52 -9.60 11.20 1.69
C VAL A 52 -10.28 9.83 1.66
N LYS A 53 -9.53 8.78 2.00
CA LYS A 53 -10.05 7.44 2.24
C LYS A 53 -9.57 6.88 3.55
N TYR A 54 -10.52 6.43 4.35
CA TYR A 54 -10.25 5.69 5.58
C TYR A 54 -10.02 4.22 5.25
N ILE A 55 -8.80 3.73 5.48
CA ILE A 55 -8.44 2.32 5.26
C ILE A 55 -7.56 1.88 6.42
N THR A 56 -7.95 0.81 7.11
CA THR A 56 -7.14 0.26 8.20
C THR A 56 -5.82 -0.30 7.66
N PRO A 57 -4.67 0.01 8.28
CA PRO A 57 -3.39 -0.54 7.86
C PRO A 57 -3.33 -2.05 8.08
N VAL A 58 -2.51 -2.72 7.27
CA VAL A 58 -2.26 -4.16 7.41
C VAL A 58 -1.64 -4.44 8.77
N ILE A 59 -2.27 -5.31 9.55
CA ILE A 59 -1.75 -5.78 10.84
C ILE A 59 -0.67 -6.83 10.56
N LYS A 60 0.59 -6.46 10.79
CA LYS A 60 1.76 -7.28 10.44
C LYS A 60 2.25 -8.16 11.59
N ILE A 61 1.98 -7.73 12.82
CA ILE A 61 2.50 -8.36 14.02
C ILE A 61 1.34 -9.09 14.70
N GLY A 62 1.48 -10.41 14.82
CA GLY A 62 0.55 -11.23 15.60
C GLY A 62 0.64 -10.93 17.09
N LYS A 63 -0.31 -11.44 17.88
CA LYS A 63 -0.31 -11.29 19.35
C LYS A 63 0.97 -11.85 20.00
N ASP A 64 1.67 -12.75 19.31
CA ASP A 64 2.92 -13.40 19.68
C ASP A 64 4.17 -12.65 19.21
N GLY A 65 4.04 -11.47 18.60
CA GLY A 65 5.16 -10.64 18.15
C GLY A 65 5.78 -11.09 16.82
N LYS A 66 5.29 -12.17 16.21
CA LYS A 66 5.81 -12.67 14.92
C LYS A 66 5.25 -11.85 13.77
N ASN A 67 6.10 -11.58 12.78
CA ASN A 67 5.66 -10.98 11.53
C ASN A 67 4.88 -12.03 10.72
N LEU A 68 3.57 -11.88 10.65
CA LEU A 68 2.67 -12.81 9.96
C LEU A 68 2.85 -12.80 8.44
N ILE A 69 3.45 -11.74 7.90
CA ILE A 69 3.51 -11.48 6.45
C ILE A 69 4.94 -11.57 5.92
N GLY A 70 5.96 -11.54 6.79
CA GLY A 70 7.37 -11.57 6.38
C GLY A 70 7.86 -10.29 5.68
N HIS A 71 7.01 -9.26 5.54
CA HIS A 71 7.36 -7.98 4.95
C HIS A 71 7.11 -6.84 5.94
N THR A 72 8.02 -5.88 6.00
CA THR A 72 7.99 -4.80 7.00
C THR A 72 6.93 -3.73 6.67
N ALA A 73 6.65 -3.53 5.38
CA ALA A 73 5.82 -2.41 4.90
C ALA A 73 4.68 -2.78 3.90
N PRO A 74 3.89 -3.87 4.07
CA PRO A 74 2.74 -4.08 3.20
C PRO A 74 1.68 -2.99 3.41
N TYR A 75 1.11 -2.50 2.31
CA TYR A 75 -0.11 -1.69 2.27
C TYR A 75 -1.33 -2.58 1.95
N PRO A 76 -2.54 -2.16 2.36
CA PRO A 76 -3.78 -2.92 2.15
C PRO A 76 -4.17 -2.99 0.67
N ILE A 77 -4.88 -4.06 0.28
CA ILE A 77 -5.27 -4.26 -1.13
C ILE A 77 -6.34 -3.28 -1.57
N GLU A 78 -7.18 -2.83 -0.63
CA GLU A 78 -8.22 -1.82 -0.78
C GLU A 78 -7.64 -0.46 -1.20
N LEU A 79 -6.39 -0.18 -0.81
CA LEU A 79 -5.68 1.02 -1.23
C LEU A 79 -5.38 0.95 -2.73
N VAL A 80 -5.03 -0.22 -3.26
CA VAL A 80 -4.82 -0.44 -4.70
C VAL A 80 -6.16 -0.44 -5.44
N GLU A 81 -7.25 -0.94 -4.86
CA GLU A 81 -8.58 -0.84 -5.51
C GLU A 81 -8.95 0.63 -5.78
N SER A 82 -8.48 1.56 -4.95
CA SER A 82 -8.71 3.00 -5.16
C SER A 82 -8.04 3.55 -6.42
N ILE A 83 -7.03 2.88 -6.98
CA ILE A 83 -6.42 3.27 -8.26
C ILE A 83 -7.15 2.66 -9.46
N LYS A 84 -8.12 1.77 -9.27
CA LYS A 84 -8.86 1.16 -10.40
C LYS A 84 -9.57 2.18 -11.28
N THR A 85 -10.07 3.24 -10.67
CA THR A 85 -10.78 4.33 -11.38
C THR A 85 -9.91 5.04 -12.41
N ILE A 86 -8.59 4.90 -12.29
CA ILE A 86 -7.61 5.52 -13.20
C ILE A 86 -6.98 4.50 -14.17
N CYS A 87 -7.34 3.22 -14.06
CA CYS A 87 -6.84 2.15 -14.90
C CYS A 87 -7.77 1.92 -16.09
N SER A 88 -7.34 2.28 -17.30
CA SER A 88 -8.06 1.91 -18.53
C SER A 88 -7.99 0.41 -18.81
N GLU A 89 -8.88 -0.08 -19.67
CA GLU A 89 -8.79 -1.46 -20.17
C GLU A 89 -7.47 -1.69 -20.93
N ASN A 90 -6.96 -2.93 -20.88
CA ASN A 90 -5.77 -3.38 -21.63
C ASN A 90 -4.45 -2.63 -21.31
N ILE A 91 -4.34 -1.97 -20.16
CA ILE A 91 -3.06 -1.41 -19.70
C ILE A 91 -2.14 -2.50 -19.11
N ILE A 92 -0.87 -2.14 -18.99
CA ILE A 92 0.13 -2.90 -18.22
C ILE A 92 0.47 -2.11 -16.98
N ILE A 93 0.31 -2.71 -15.80
CA ILE A 93 0.67 -2.12 -14.52
C ILE A 93 2.14 -2.43 -14.23
N LEU A 94 2.93 -1.41 -13.92
CA LEU A 94 4.32 -1.56 -13.51
C LEU A 94 4.46 -1.21 -12.03
N ASP A 95 5.00 -2.13 -11.25
CA ASP A 95 5.43 -1.88 -9.88
C ASP A 95 6.94 -2.13 -9.77
N GLN A 96 7.72 -1.08 -9.53
CA GLN A 96 9.18 -1.16 -9.46
C GLN A 96 9.68 -1.53 -8.05
N TYR A 97 8.79 -1.55 -7.06
CA TYR A 97 9.09 -1.78 -5.65
C TYR A 97 8.04 -2.73 -5.07
N VAL A 98 7.96 -3.94 -5.66
CA VAL A 98 6.87 -4.89 -5.44
C VAL A 98 6.70 -5.25 -3.96
N GLY A 99 7.80 -5.39 -3.21
CA GLY A 99 7.79 -5.81 -1.82
C GLY A 99 7.00 -7.10 -1.64
N SER A 100 5.97 -7.06 -0.79
CA SER A 100 5.13 -8.23 -0.53
C SER A 100 4.20 -8.67 -1.69
N GLY A 101 4.18 -7.94 -2.81
CA GLY A 101 3.41 -8.34 -4.00
C GLY A 101 1.98 -7.81 -4.08
N THR A 102 1.56 -6.87 -3.22
CA THR A 102 0.16 -6.41 -3.15
C THR A 102 -0.37 -5.87 -4.49
N THR A 103 0.37 -4.99 -5.18
CA THR A 103 -0.04 -4.47 -6.52
C THR A 103 -0.24 -5.59 -7.53
N LEU A 104 0.69 -6.56 -7.61
CA LEU A 104 0.65 -7.62 -8.61
C LEU A 104 -0.51 -8.59 -8.34
N VAL A 105 -0.71 -8.97 -7.07
CA VAL A 105 -1.86 -9.78 -6.65
C VAL A 105 -3.17 -9.10 -7.04
N TRP A 106 -3.27 -7.79 -6.78
CA TRP A 106 -4.45 -7.01 -7.14
C TRP A 106 -4.67 -6.95 -8.65
N ALA A 107 -3.61 -6.68 -9.42
CA ALA A 107 -3.65 -6.59 -10.88
C ALA A 107 -4.14 -7.90 -11.50
N ILE A 108 -3.57 -9.04 -11.05
CA ILE A 108 -3.94 -10.38 -11.54
C ILE A 108 -5.41 -10.69 -11.23
N LYS A 109 -5.87 -10.43 -9.99
CA LYS A 109 -7.27 -10.64 -9.60
C LYS A 109 -8.25 -9.80 -10.42
N ASN A 110 -7.82 -8.65 -10.94
CA ASN A 110 -8.62 -7.76 -11.77
C ASN A 110 -8.34 -7.92 -13.28
N ASN A 111 -7.70 -9.02 -13.70
CA ASN A 111 -7.38 -9.33 -15.10
C ASN A 111 -6.51 -8.28 -15.82
N TYR A 112 -5.70 -7.53 -15.08
CA TYR A 112 -4.68 -6.65 -15.68
C TYR A 112 -3.39 -7.41 -15.91
N LYS A 113 -2.69 -7.04 -16.99
CA LYS A 113 -1.29 -7.43 -17.18
C LYS A 113 -0.42 -6.60 -16.24
N CYS A 114 0.60 -7.20 -15.65
CA CYS A 114 1.50 -6.48 -14.76
C CYS A 114 2.96 -6.94 -14.87
N ILE A 115 3.88 -6.04 -14.56
CA ILE A 115 5.32 -6.28 -14.45
C ILE A 115 5.75 -5.81 -13.06
N GLY A 116 6.49 -6.66 -12.35
CA GLY A 116 7.01 -6.37 -11.03
C GLY A 116 8.53 -6.47 -10.98
N ILE A 117 9.18 -5.54 -10.29
CA ILE A 117 10.61 -5.55 -10.01
C ILE A 117 10.81 -5.51 -8.49
N GLU A 118 11.66 -6.39 -7.97
CA GLU A 118 12.04 -6.43 -6.56
C GLU A 118 13.51 -6.84 -6.48
N ILE A 119 14.29 -6.12 -5.67
CA ILE A 119 15.73 -6.37 -5.51
C ILE A 119 16.00 -7.33 -4.35
N ASN A 120 15.14 -7.33 -3.34
CA ASN A 120 15.26 -8.21 -2.19
C ASN A 120 14.71 -9.60 -2.53
N GLU A 121 15.58 -10.60 -2.47
CA GLU A 121 15.25 -11.96 -2.87
C GLU A 121 14.13 -12.59 -2.01
N ASP A 122 14.12 -12.33 -0.69
CA ASP A 122 13.09 -12.84 0.21
C ASP A 122 11.71 -12.28 -0.14
N TYR A 123 11.64 -10.98 -0.43
CA TYR A 123 10.40 -10.32 -0.85
C TYR A 123 9.95 -10.77 -2.25
N TYR A 124 10.90 -11.00 -3.16
CA TYR A 124 10.62 -11.58 -4.46
C TYR A 124 9.94 -12.95 -4.33
N TYR A 125 10.52 -13.88 -3.57
CA TYR A 125 9.92 -15.20 -3.37
C TYR A 125 8.59 -15.13 -2.62
N LEU A 126 8.46 -14.24 -1.64
CA LEU A 126 7.18 -13.97 -0.97
C LEU A 126 6.10 -13.55 -1.97
N ALA A 127 6.39 -12.58 -2.85
CA ALA A 127 5.46 -12.12 -3.87
C ALA A 127 5.10 -13.23 -4.87
N ILE A 128 6.09 -14.01 -5.33
CA ILE A 128 5.88 -15.15 -6.24
C ILE A 128 4.96 -16.20 -5.61
N ASN A 129 5.19 -16.57 -4.34
CA ASN A 129 4.36 -17.55 -3.64
C ASN A 129 2.91 -17.09 -3.55
N ARG A 130 2.69 -15.81 -3.20
CA ARG A 130 1.35 -15.21 -3.16
C ARG A 130 0.67 -15.16 -4.53
N ILE A 131 1.42 -14.96 -5.61
CA ILE A 131 0.88 -14.97 -6.97
C ILE A 131 0.52 -16.39 -7.40
N LYS A 132 1.37 -17.38 -7.11
CA LYS A 132 1.12 -18.80 -7.45
C LYS A 132 -0.14 -19.33 -6.78
N SER A 133 -0.36 -19.00 -5.51
CA SER A 133 -1.57 -19.42 -4.77
C SER A 133 -2.88 -18.88 -5.37
N LEU A 134 -2.84 -17.88 -6.26
CA LEU A 134 -4.03 -17.39 -6.96
C LEU A 134 -4.39 -18.22 -8.20
N LYS A 135 -3.40 -18.90 -8.80
CA LYS A 135 -3.57 -19.69 -10.03
C LYS A 135 -3.94 -21.15 -9.77
N GLU A 136 -3.81 -21.60 -8.52
CA GLU A 136 -4.17 -22.95 -8.09
C GLU A 136 -5.66 -23.05 -7.66
N ILE A 137 -6.45 -22.01 -7.93
CA ILE A 137 -7.91 -21.95 -7.76
C ILE A 137 -8.55 -21.85 -9.14
#